data_AF-A0AAD2SW08-F1
#
_entry.id   AF-A0AAD2SW08-F1
#
_cell.length_a   1.000
_cell.length_b   1.000
_cell.length_c   1.000
_cell.angle_alpha   90.00
_cell.angle_beta   90.00
_cell.angle_gamma   90.00
#
_symmetry.space_group_name_H-M   'P 1'
#
loop_
_entity.id
_entity.type
_entity.pdbx_description
1 polymer ?
#
loop_
_entity_poly.entity_id
_entity_poly.type
_entity_poly.pdbx_seq_one_letter_code
_entity_poly.pdbx_strand_id
1 'polypeptide(L)'
;MYKRLEIVSYQDFDNYDKEYENRYNSPAALKTELSLHPFSKRQQKRLSDRYQLFYLSIPSHISMIERIYKMSAELSSFSLSSVLAPKLFYSQIIDEIKSTNDMEGVKSTRKEINDAYISPSKTKRFSGIVEMYKSILENKFEKIDLPAKFRMIYDQLFLDEMP
;
A
#
# COMPACT_ATOMS: atom_id res chain seq x y z
N MET A 1 26.26 6.73 4.34
CA MET A 1 24.79 6.62 4.11
C MET A 1 24.54 5.36 3.29
N TYR A 2 23.54 4.55 3.64
CA TYR A 2 23.19 3.34 2.90
C TYR A 2 22.68 3.71 1.50
N LYS A 3 23.20 3.06 0.45
CA LYS A 3 22.85 3.34 -0.96
C LYS A 3 21.98 2.22 -1.52
N ARG A 4 21.01 2.58 -2.36
CA ARG A 4 20.20 1.60 -3.13
C ARG A 4 21.11 0.79 -4.04
N LEU A 5 20.80 -0.49 -4.24
CA LEU A 5 21.58 -1.37 -5.11
C LEU A 5 21.66 -0.86 -6.56
N GLU A 6 20.59 -0.22 -7.06
CA GLU A 6 20.60 0.47 -8.35
C GLU A 6 21.75 1.51 -8.45
N ILE A 7 21.96 2.31 -7.40
CA ILE A 7 23.03 3.31 -7.38
C ILE A 7 24.40 2.63 -7.30
N VAL A 8 24.50 1.54 -6.52
CA VAL A 8 25.74 0.77 -6.41
C VAL A 8 26.11 0.14 -7.76
N SER A 9 25.15 -0.43 -8.50
CA SER A 9 25.40 -1.04 -9.81
C SER A 9 25.91 -0.05 -10.84
N TYR A 10 25.54 1.24 -10.74
CA TYR A 10 26.11 2.28 -11.61
C TYR A 10 27.49 2.77 -11.16
N GLN A 11 27.79 2.73 -9.85
CA GLN A 11 29.05 3.22 -9.30
C GLN A 11 30.18 2.19 -9.39
N ASP A 12 29.86 0.91 -9.25
CA ASP A 12 30.80 -0.21 -9.26
C ASP A 12 30.17 -1.38 -10.02
N PHE A 13 30.14 -1.26 -11.34
CA PHE A 13 29.51 -2.23 -12.23
C PHE A 13 30.18 -3.60 -12.18
N ASP A 14 31.46 -3.67 -11.85
CA ASP A 14 32.19 -4.94 -11.83
C ASP A 14 32.00 -5.71 -10.51
N ASN A 15 31.61 -5.04 -9.42
CA ASN A 15 31.47 -5.69 -8.10
C ASN A 15 30.09 -5.55 -7.45
N TYR A 16 29.09 -4.96 -8.10
CA TYR A 16 27.76 -4.79 -7.48
C TYR A 16 27.10 -6.12 -7.08
N ASP A 17 27.38 -7.21 -7.81
CA ASP A 17 26.88 -8.55 -7.47
C ASP A 17 27.40 -9.02 -6.11
N LYS A 18 28.66 -8.70 -5.76
CA LYS A 18 29.21 -9.02 -4.43
C LYS A 18 28.46 -8.25 -3.34
N GLU A 19 28.15 -6.98 -3.57
CA GLU A 19 27.37 -6.18 -2.62
C GLU A 19 25.94 -6.71 -2.47
N TYR A 20 25.31 -7.16 -3.56
CA TYR A 20 24.03 -7.84 -3.50
C TYR A 20 24.12 -9.10 -2.64
N GLU A 21 25.08 -9.99 -2.90
CA GLU A 21 25.25 -11.23 -2.15
C GLU A 21 25.55 -10.99 -0.67
N ASN A 22 26.38 -10.00 -0.35
CA ASN A 22 26.67 -9.59 1.02
C ASN A 22 25.39 -9.15 1.75
N ARG A 23 24.54 -8.37 1.08
CA ARG A 23 23.27 -7.90 1.66
C ARG A 23 22.25 -9.02 1.80
N TYR A 24 22.16 -9.90 0.80
CA TYR A 24 21.22 -11.01 0.79
C TYR A 24 21.56 -12.09 1.82
N ASN A 25 22.85 -12.36 2.02
CA ASN A 25 23.37 -13.35 2.97
C ASN A 25 23.72 -12.77 4.35
N SER A 26 23.49 -11.47 4.56
CA SER A 26 23.69 -10.84 5.86
C SER A 26 22.83 -11.52 6.93
N PRO A 27 23.37 -11.77 8.15
CA PRO A 27 22.57 -12.27 9.27
C PRO A 27 21.39 -11.37 9.65
N ALA A 28 21.44 -10.09 9.30
CA ALA A 28 20.37 -9.12 9.54
C ALA A 28 19.35 -9.05 8.38
N ALA A 29 19.55 -9.81 7.29
CA ALA A 29 18.64 -9.83 6.15
C ALA A 29 17.38 -10.62 6.49
N LEU A 30 16.23 -9.96 6.32
CA LEU A 30 14.93 -10.62 6.43
C LEU A 30 14.48 -11.01 5.03
N LYS A 31 14.48 -12.33 4.78
CA LYS A 31 14.00 -12.93 3.53
C LYS A 31 12.51 -13.18 3.63
N THR A 32 11.78 -12.69 2.65
CA THR A 32 10.33 -12.88 2.55
C THR A 32 10.02 -14.15 1.77
N GLU A 33 8.80 -14.67 1.86
CA GLU A 33 8.33 -15.81 1.05
C GLU A 33 8.00 -15.41 -0.40
N LEU A 34 8.16 -14.13 -0.75
CA LEU A 34 7.89 -13.59 -2.07
C LEU A 34 9.14 -13.63 -2.94
N SER A 35 8.94 -13.87 -4.25
CA SER A 35 10.01 -13.86 -5.23
C SER A 35 9.67 -12.97 -6.42
N LEU A 36 10.65 -12.19 -6.87
CA LEU A 36 10.58 -11.43 -8.10
C LEU A 36 10.93 -12.30 -9.29
N HIS A 37 10.19 -12.10 -10.37
CA HIS A 37 10.47 -12.69 -11.68
C HIS A 37 10.73 -11.56 -12.66
N PRO A 38 12.00 -11.17 -12.88
CA PRO A 38 12.33 -9.95 -13.61
C PRO A 38 11.83 -9.99 -15.05
N PHE A 39 11.37 -8.83 -15.54
CA PHE A 39 11.00 -8.64 -16.94
C PHE A 39 12.11 -7.88 -17.67
N SER A 40 12.68 -8.49 -18.70
CA SER A 40 13.68 -7.84 -19.53
C SER A 40 13.01 -6.97 -20.58
N LYS A 41 13.16 -5.64 -20.48
CA LYS A 41 12.69 -4.71 -21.52
C LYS A 41 13.40 -4.93 -22.87
N ARG A 42 14.66 -5.37 -22.87
CA ARG A 42 15.42 -5.63 -24.11
C ARG A 42 14.90 -6.88 -24.83
N GLN A 43 14.61 -7.94 -24.09
CA GLN A 43 14.17 -9.21 -24.66
C GLN A 43 12.63 -9.34 -24.72
N GLN A 44 11.90 -8.36 -24.19
CA GLN A 44 10.43 -8.34 -24.08
C GLN A 44 9.86 -9.63 -23.47
N LYS A 45 10.58 -10.23 -22.53
CA LYS A 45 10.17 -11.46 -21.85
C LYS A 45 10.61 -11.48 -20.38
N ARG A 46 9.92 -12.30 -19.59
CA ARG A 46 10.37 -12.65 -18.24
C ARG A 46 11.64 -13.47 -18.34
N LEU A 47 12.60 -13.17 -17.48
CA LEU A 47 13.81 -13.96 -17.32
C LEU A 47 13.48 -15.26 -16.57
N SER A 48 14.28 -16.30 -16.76
CA SER A 48 14.15 -17.55 -16.00
C SER A 48 14.44 -17.35 -14.52
N ASP A 49 15.40 -16.47 -14.23
CA ASP A 49 15.97 -16.27 -12.90
C ASP A 49 14.94 -15.68 -11.94
N ARG A 50 14.96 -16.18 -10.69
CA ARG A 50 14.09 -15.72 -9.62
C ARG A 50 14.93 -15.17 -8.50
N TYR A 51 14.49 -14.05 -7.95
CA TYR A 51 15.17 -13.38 -6.84
C TYR A 51 14.22 -13.32 -5.66
N GLN A 52 14.59 -13.95 -4.55
CA GLN A 52 13.80 -13.85 -3.32
C GLN A 52 13.84 -12.42 -2.81
N LEU A 53 12.67 -11.86 -2.48
CA LEU A 53 12.58 -10.53 -1.91
C LEU A 53 13.14 -10.56 -0.49
N PHE A 54 14.02 -9.61 -0.20
CA PHE A 54 14.61 -9.43 1.10
C PHE A 54 14.74 -7.95 1.44
N TYR A 55 14.88 -7.64 2.72
CA TYR A 55 15.21 -6.29 3.15
C TYR A 55 16.16 -6.30 4.34
N LEU A 56 16.82 -5.17 4.55
CA LEU A 56 17.67 -4.90 5.70
C LEU A 56 17.05 -3.77 6.52
N SER A 57 16.91 -4.00 7.82
CA SER A 57 16.51 -2.97 8.77
C SER A 57 17.71 -2.07 9.06
N ILE A 58 17.86 -1.00 8.28
CA ILE A 58 18.90 0.00 8.50
C ILE A 58 18.50 0.96 9.63
N PRO A 59 19.47 1.62 10.31
CA PRO A 59 19.17 2.49 11.45
C PRO A 59 18.11 3.56 11.18
N SER A 60 18.09 4.14 9.97
CA SER A 60 17.06 5.13 9.60
C SER A 60 15.64 4.55 9.58
N HIS A 61 15.47 3.27 9.22
CA HIS A 61 14.16 2.61 9.30
C HIS A 61 13.72 2.49 10.76
N ILE A 62 14.64 2.14 11.66
CA ILE A 62 14.35 2.01 13.10
C ILE A 62 13.91 3.36 13.67
N SER A 63 14.62 4.45 13.34
CA SER A 63 14.22 5.80 13.78
C SER A 63 12.85 6.22 13.25
N MET A 64 12.52 5.85 12.01
CA MET A 64 11.19 6.11 11.44
C MET A 64 10.10 5.31 12.16
N ILE A 65 10.35 4.02 12.43
CA ILE A 65 9.43 3.16 13.19
C ILE A 65 9.20 3.72 14.60
N GLU A 66 10.26 4.11 15.31
CA GLU A 66 10.16 4.73 16.62
C GLU A 66 9.32 6.01 16.59
N ARG A 67 9.54 6.86 15.58
CA ARG A 67 8.75 8.08 15.40
C ARG A 67 7.27 7.77 15.16
N ILE A 68 6.96 6.77 14.32
CA ILE A 68 5.58 6.33 14.06
C ILE A 68 4.92 5.87 15.37
N TYR A 69 5.61 5.05 16.18
CA TYR A 69 5.06 4.59 17.46
C TYR A 69 4.84 5.73 18.45
N LYS A 70 5.79 6.67 18.57
CA LYS A 70 5.62 7.84 19.45
C LYS A 70 4.42 8.68 19.03
N MET A 71 4.30 9.00 17.74
CA MET A 71 3.17 9.76 17.21
C MET A 71 1.84 9.00 17.38
N SER A 72 1.84 7.68 17.17
CA SER A 72 0.64 6.86 17.36
C SER A 72 0.20 6.80 18.84
N ALA A 73 1.16 6.76 19.78
CA ALA A 73 0.86 6.80 21.21
C ALA A 73 0.31 8.16 21.63
N GLU A 74 0.89 9.25 21.11
CA GLU A 74 0.37 10.61 21.30
C GLU A 74 -1.05 10.74 20.75
N LEU A 75 -1.29 10.26 19.52
CA LEU A 75 -2.62 10.27 18.89
C LEU A 75 -3.65 9.48 19.72
N SER A 76 -3.25 8.33 20.25
CA SER A 76 -4.11 7.48 21.09
C SER A 76 -4.45 8.12 22.45
N SER A 77 -3.68 9.11 22.89
CA SER A 77 -3.94 9.83 24.15
C SER A 77 -5.08 10.84 24.04
N PHE A 78 -5.41 11.29 22.83
CA PHE A 78 -6.54 12.19 22.61
C PHE A 78 -7.86 11.42 22.69
N SER A 79 -8.80 11.91 23.50
CA SER A 79 -10.16 11.40 23.53
C SER A 79 -10.99 12.12 22.47
N LEU A 80 -11.64 11.33 21.61
CA LEU A 80 -12.58 11.84 20.63
C LEU A 80 -14.00 11.55 21.13
N SER A 81 -14.85 12.57 21.16
CA SER A 81 -16.24 12.35 21.57
C SER A 81 -16.95 11.43 20.58
N SER A 82 -17.95 10.69 21.04
CA SER A 82 -18.77 9.81 20.21
C SER A 82 -19.45 10.53 19.04
N VAL A 83 -19.63 11.85 19.13
CA VAL A 83 -20.20 12.69 18.08
C VAL A 83 -19.17 13.15 17.05
N LEU A 84 -17.93 13.41 17.48
CA LEU A 84 -16.84 13.90 16.61
C LEU A 84 -16.17 12.77 15.85
N ALA A 85 -16.06 11.57 16.44
CA ALA A 85 -15.39 10.45 15.82
C ALA A 85 -15.95 10.09 14.44
N PRO A 86 -17.27 9.86 14.27
CA PRO A 86 -17.82 9.53 12.95
C PRO A 86 -17.59 10.62 11.90
N LYS A 87 -17.65 11.91 12.31
CA LYS A 87 -17.40 13.04 11.42
C LYS A 87 -15.94 13.12 10.96
N LEU A 88 -15.00 12.90 11.88
CA LEU A 88 -13.58 12.88 11.55
C LEU A 88 -13.29 11.73 10.57
N PHE A 89 -13.73 10.51 10.89
CA PHE A 89 -13.57 9.35 10.01
C PHE A 89 -14.17 9.61 8.63
N TYR A 90 -15.35 10.20 8.57
CA TYR A 90 -15.99 10.56 7.32
C TYR A 90 -15.14 11.50 6.47
N SER A 91 -14.61 12.57 7.07
CA SER A 91 -13.73 13.50 6.36
C SER A 91 -12.46 12.83 5.84
N GLN A 92 -11.85 11.95 6.66
CA GLN A 92 -10.64 11.22 6.29
C GLN A 92 -10.89 10.27 5.11
N ILE A 93 -12.02 9.56 5.06
CA ILE A 93 -12.36 8.68 3.93
C ILE A 93 -12.48 9.48 2.63
N ILE A 94 -13.16 10.63 2.66
CA ILE A 94 -13.29 11.48 1.46
C ILE A 94 -11.91 11.98 1.01
N ASP A 95 -11.08 12.43 1.94
CA ASP A 95 -9.73 12.90 1.64
C ASP A 95 -8.85 11.80 1.06
N GLU A 96 -8.91 10.60 1.64
CA GLU A 96 -8.15 9.44 1.20
C GLU A 96 -8.57 8.99 -0.20
N ILE A 97 -9.87 8.82 -0.46
CA ILE A 97 -10.38 8.42 -1.79
C ILE A 97 -10.02 9.47 -2.84
N LYS A 98 -10.16 10.76 -2.51
CA LYS A 98 -9.81 11.83 -3.44
C LYS A 98 -8.30 11.84 -3.73
N SER A 99 -7.47 11.75 -2.70
CA SER A 99 -6.01 11.80 -2.85
C SER A 99 -5.48 10.61 -3.65
N THR A 100 -5.96 9.41 -3.36
CA THR A 100 -5.57 8.18 -4.08
C THR A 100 -6.03 8.23 -5.54
N ASN A 101 -7.27 8.65 -5.80
CA ASN A 101 -7.75 8.84 -7.18
C ASN A 101 -6.96 9.90 -7.94
N ASP A 102 -6.65 11.04 -7.31
CA ASP A 102 -5.85 12.11 -7.94
C ASP A 102 -4.44 11.60 -8.31
N MET A 103 -3.82 10.76 -7.45
CA MET A 103 -2.54 10.11 -7.73
C MET A 103 -2.60 9.16 -8.93
N GLU A 104 -3.70 8.41 -9.08
CA GLU A 104 -3.92 7.47 -10.19
C GLU A 104 -4.52 8.15 -11.45
N GLY A 105 -4.70 9.48 -11.44
CA GLY A 105 -5.25 10.24 -12.56
C GLY A 105 -6.77 10.06 -12.75
N VAL A 106 -7.47 9.49 -11.77
CA VAL A 106 -8.91 9.28 -11.77
C VAL A 106 -9.61 10.56 -11.31
N LYS A 107 -10.33 11.21 -12.22
CA LYS A 107 -11.11 12.41 -11.88
C LYS A 107 -12.20 12.05 -10.86
N SER A 108 -12.09 12.59 -9.66
CA SER A 108 -13.06 12.44 -8.58
C SER A 108 -13.32 13.77 -7.88
N THR A 109 -14.57 14.03 -7.50
CA THR A 109 -14.94 15.21 -6.72
C THR A 109 -15.36 14.81 -5.31
N ARG A 110 -15.14 15.69 -4.33
CA ARG A 110 -15.63 15.48 -2.96
C ARG A 110 -17.15 15.25 -2.93
N LYS A 111 -17.89 15.90 -3.83
CA LYS A 111 -19.34 15.75 -3.96
C LYS A 111 -19.71 14.34 -4.41
N GLU A 112 -19.08 13.79 -5.45
CA GLU A 112 -19.36 12.42 -5.91
C GLU A 112 -19.08 11.39 -4.81
N ILE A 113 -17.96 11.52 -4.10
CA ILE A 113 -17.59 10.61 -3.00
C ILE A 113 -18.59 10.74 -1.84
N ASN A 114 -18.97 11.98 -1.49
CA ASN A 114 -19.98 12.27 -0.47
C ASN A 114 -21.34 11.67 -0.84
N ASP A 115 -21.76 11.81 -2.09
CA ASP A 115 -23.04 11.29 -2.60
C ASP A 115 -23.06 9.75 -2.63
N ALA A 116 -21.92 9.11 -2.88
CA ALA A 116 -21.74 7.67 -2.77
C ALA A 116 -21.76 7.19 -1.32
N TYR A 117 -21.29 8.00 -0.37
CA TYR A 117 -21.34 7.71 1.05
C TYR A 117 -22.74 7.83 1.65
N ILE A 118 -23.47 8.90 1.36
CA ILE A 118 -24.79 9.19 1.95
C ILE A 118 -25.88 8.27 1.37
N SER A 119 -25.84 8.02 0.07
CA SER A 119 -26.84 7.21 -0.62
C SER A 119 -26.14 6.17 -1.49
N PRO A 120 -25.60 5.12 -0.85
CA PRO A 120 -24.93 4.03 -1.56
C PRO A 120 -25.94 3.38 -2.51
N SER A 121 -25.57 3.29 -3.77
CA SER A 121 -26.31 2.60 -4.82
C SER A 121 -25.29 1.82 -5.62
N LYS A 122 -25.58 0.56 -5.96
CA LYS A 122 -24.66 -0.25 -6.78
C LYS A 122 -24.28 0.41 -8.11
N THR A 123 -25.13 1.30 -8.61
CA THR A 123 -24.92 2.02 -9.88
C THR A 123 -24.11 3.32 -9.74
N LYS A 124 -23.76 3.75 -8.52
CA LYS A 124 -23.00 4.98 -8.31
C LYS A 124 -21.51 4.68 -8.30
N ARG A 125 -20.78 5.49 -9.08
CA ARG A 125 -19.32 5.54 -9.05
C ARG A 125 -18.81 5.83 -7.64
N PHE A 126 -17.73 5.16 -7.26
CA PHE A 126 -17.09 5.14 -5.95
C PHE A 126 -17.84 4.42 -4.83
N SER A 127 -19.01 3.82 -5.08
CA SER A 127 -19.76 3.11 -4.03
C SER A 127 -18.98 1.92 -3.48
N GLY A 128 -18.30 1.13 -4.31
CA GLY A 128 -17.49 0.00 -3.86
C GLY A 128 -16.34 0.42 -2.94
N ILE A 129 -15.57 1.45 -3.35
CA ILE A 129 -14.48 2.00 -2.53
C ILE A 129 -14.99 2.56 -1.21
N VAL A 130 -16.07 3.34 -1.24
CA VAL A 130 -16.65 3.92 -0.02
C VAL A 130 -17.15 2.83 0.93
N GLU A 131 -17.76 1.77 0.41
CA GLU A 131 -18.22 0.64 1.21
C GLU A 131 -17.07 -0.17 1.81
N MET A 132 -15.97 -0.34 1.08
CA MET A 132 -14.74 -0.93 1.61
C MET A 132 -14.22 -0.13 2.81
N TYR A 133 -14.07 1.20 2.69
CA TYR A 133 -13.61 2.02 3.82
C TYR A 133 -14.59 2.01 5.01
N LYS A 134 -15.91 1.95 4.77
CA LYS A 134 -16.90 1.78 5.84
C LYS A 134 -16.74 0.43 6.56
N SER A 135 -16.45 -0.65 5.83
CA SER A 135 -16.26 -1.97 6.43
C SER A 135 -15.11 -2.02 7.44
N ILE A 136 -14.08 -1.19 7.26
CA ILE A 136 -12.96 -1.06 8.20
C ILE A 136 -13.46 -0.52 9.55
N LEU A 137 -14.33 0.50 9.55
CA LEU A 137 -14.90 1.07 10.77
C LEU A 137 -15.78 0.08 11.53
N GLU A 138 -16.46 -0.80 10.81
CA GLU A 138 -17.32 -1.82 11.39
C GLU A 138 -16.56 -3.08 11.83
N ASN A 139 -15.23 -3.11 11.67
CA ASN A 139 -14.39 -4.31 11.81
C ASN A 139 -14.89 -5.50 10.97
N LYS A 140 -15.46 -5.21 9.79
CA LYS A 140 -15.97 -6.19 8.82
C LYS A 140 -15.09 -6.28 7.56
N PHE A 141 -13.82 -5.89 7.66
CA PHE A 141 -12.90 -5.94 6.53
C PHE A 141 -12.44 -7.38 6.24
N GLU A 142 -12.28 -7.71 4.96
CA GLU A 142 -11.77 -9.03 4.56
C GLU A 142 -10.27 -9.14 4.87
N LYS A 143 -9.87 -10.24 5.52
CA LYS A 143 -8.46 -10.59 5.67
C LYS A 143 -7.92 -11.10 4.34
N ILE A 144 -6.76 -10.58 3.93
CA ILE A 144 -6.05 -11.05 2.73
C ILE A 144 -5.10 -12.18 3.14
N ASP A 145 -5.60 -13.40 3.06
CA ASP A 145 -4.88 -14.63 3.41
C ASP A 145 -4.56 -15.53 2.21
N LEU A 146 -5.20 -15.29 1.06
CA LEU A 146 -5.03 -16.03 -0.17
C LEU A 146 -4.94 -15.09 -1.38
N PRO A 147 -4.15 -15.44 -2.41
CA PRO A 147 -4.06 -14.61 -3.63
C PRO A 147 -5.40 -14.31 -4.30
N ALA A 148 -6.36 -15.24 -4.23
CA ALA A 148 -7.70 -15.06 -4.78
C ALA A 148 -8.46 -13.87 -4.16
N LYS A 149 -8.16 -13.52 -2.90
CA LYS A 149 -8.77 -12.38 -2.20
C LYS A 149 -8.46 -11.04 -2.86
N PHE A 150 -7.28 -10.88 -3.47
CA PHE A 150 -6.98 -9.67 -4.24
C PHE A 150 -7.98 -9.46 -5.39
N ARG A 151 -8.33 -10.55 -6.09
CA ARG A 151 -9.32 -10.47 -7.17
C ARG A 151 -10.72 -10.19 -6.63
N MET A 152 -11.12 -10.84 -5.54
CA MET A 152 -12.42 -10.58 -4.90
C MET A 152 -12.57 -9.13 -4.47
N ILE A 153 -11.55 -8.55 -3.83
CA ILE A 153 -11.55 -7.14 -3.42
C ILE A 153 -11.62 -6.24 -4.66
N TYR A 154 -10.82 -6.53 -5.70
CA TYR A 154 -10.89 -5.78 -6.95
C TYR A 154 -12.31 -5.79 -7.55
N ASP A 155 -12.93 -6.95 -7.60
CA ASP A 155 -14.30 -7.12 -8.11
C ASP A 155 -15.31 -6.35 -7.24
N GLN A 156 -15.22 -6.42 -5.92
CA GLN A 156 -16.07 -5.62 -5.02
C GLN A 156 -15.90 -4.11 -5.21
N LEU A 157 -14.68 -3.66 -5.54
CA LEU A 157 -14.38 -2.24 -5.71
C LEU A 157 -14.89 -1.68 -7.04
N PHE A 158 -14.80 -2.45 -8.12
CA PHE A 158 -14.91 -1.90 -9.49
C PHE A 158 -15.89 -2.63 -10.41
N LEU A 159 -16.40 -3.82 -10.05
CA LEU A 159 -17.16 -4.65 -11.00
C LEU A 159 -18.50 -4.03 -11.39
N ASP A 160 -19.12 -3.28 -10.49
CA ASP A 160 -20.36 -2.52 -10.78
C ASP A 160 -20.09 -1.15 -11.45
N GLU A 161 -18.83 -0.72 -11.55
CA GLU A 161 -18.42 0.54 -12.21
C GLU A 161 -17.97 0.34 -13.67
N MET A 162 -17.75 -0.90 -14.09
CA MET A 162 -17.35 -1.25 -15.46
C MET A 162 -18.60 -1.49 -16.33
N PRO A 163 -18.75 -0.82 -17.47
CA PRO A 163 -19.87 -1.03 -18.41
C PRO A 163 -19.82 -2.40 -19.10
#